data_AF-A0A4Q3FC12-F1
#
_entry.id   AF-A0A4Q3FC12-F1
#
_cell.length_a   1.000
_cell.length_b   1.000
_cell.length_c   1.000
_cell.angle_alpha   90.00
_cell.angle_beta   90.00
_cell.angle_gamma   90.00
#
_symmetry.space_group_name_H-M   'P 1'
#
loop_
_entity.id
_entity.type
_entity.pdbx_description
1 polymer ?
#
loop_
_entity_poly.entity_id
_entity_poly.type
_entity_poly.pdbx_seq_one_letter_code
_entity_poly.pdbx_strand_id
1 'polypeptide(L)'
;MNLKRVFFILACVFLLSHNAFSQDKNFYIFLCFGQSNMEGNAKIQPQDTTTVDKRFKVLAAVDCPDLGRVKGNWYTAVPPLCRCNTGLTPADYFGRTLIANLPDKIKIGIINVSVGGCKIELFEQDSYQTYAATAPSWMVGMIKEYGGNPYGRLVEMAKLAKKYGVIKGVLLH
;
A
#
# COMPACT_ATOMS: atom_id res chain seq x y z
N MET A 1 -28.34 -20.07 -32.34
CA MET A 1 -28.17 -19.65 -30.92
C MET A 1 -29.26 -18.65 -30.59
N ASN A 2 -30.03 -18.84 -29.50
CA ASN A 2 -31.17 -17.97 -29.18
C ASN A 2 -30.68 -16.53 -28.90
N LEU A 3 -31.37 -15.51 -29.42
CA LEU A 3 -30.99 -14.09 -29.33
C LEU A 3 -30.75 -13.63 -27.88
N LYS A 4 -31.51 -14.21 -26.93
CA LYS A 4 -31.31 -13.99 -25.48
C LYS A 4 -29.97 -14.53 -24.96
N ARG A 5 -29.50 -15.67 -25.47
CA ARG A 5 -28.18 -16.23 -25.11
C ARG A 5 -27.04 -15.40 -25.69
N VAL A 6 -27.22 -14.86 -26.90
CA VAL A 6 -26.24 -13.94 -27.51
C VAL A 6 -26.09 -12.68 -26.66
N PHE A 7 -27.20 -12.06 -26.25
CA PHE A 7 -27.19 -10.88 -25.37
C PHE A 7 -26.55 -11.16 -24.02
N PHE A 8 -26.82 -12.32 -23.42
CA PHE A 8 -26.24 -12.71 -22.13
C PHE A 8 -24.72 -12.92 -22.23
N ILE A 9 -24.24 -13.56 -23.31
CA ILE A 9 -22.81 -13.76 -23.56
C ILE A 9 -22.11 -12.41 -23.80
N LEU A 10 -22.70 -11.51 -24.59
CA LEU A 10 -22.15 -10.17 -24.84
C LEU A 10 -22.06 -9.33 -23.55
N ALA A 11 -23.08 -9.38 -22.68
CA ALA A 11 -23.05 -8.70 -21.38
C ALA A 11 -21.94 -9.25 -20.46
N CYS A 12 -21.75 -10.58 -20.43
CA CYS A 12 -20.65 -11.19 -19.68
C CYS A 12 -19.27 -10.79 -20.22
N VAL A 13 -19.09 -10.72 -21.55
CA VAL A 13 -17.82 -10.30 -22.16
C VAL A 13 -17.52 -8.83 -21.86
N PHE A 14 -18.54 -7.96 -21.82
CA PHE A 14 -18.37 -6.53 -21.48
C PHE A 14 -18.02 -6.31 -20.00
N LEU A 15 -18.55 -7.13 -19.09
CA LEU A 15 -18.23 -7.08 -17.66
C LEU A 15 -16.81 -7.62 -17.35
N LEU A 16 -16.30 -8.54 -18.17
CA LEU A 16 -14.95 -9.10 -18.04
C LEU A 16 -13.83 -8.18 -18.57
N SER A 17 -14.18 -7.08 -19.25
CA SER A 17 -13.22 -6.19 -19.93
C SER A 17 -12.97 -4.86 -19.24
N HIS A 18 -13.34 -4.72 -17.96
CA HIS A 18 -12.97 -3.55 -17.15
C HIS A 18 -11.47 -3.53 -16.79
N ASN A 19 -10.66 -3.05 -17.74
CA ASN A 19 -9.34 -2.54 -17.45
C ASN A 19 -9.47 -1.30 -16.55
N ALA A 20 -8.95 -1.37 -15.33
CA ALA A 20 -8.87 -0.21 -14.45
C ALA A 20 -7.82 0.78 -15.00
N PHE A 21 -8.29 1.82 -15.69
CA PHE A 21 -7.46 2.93 -16.12
C PHE A 21 -7.21 3.90 -14.96
N SER A 22 -5.96 4.35 -14.83
CA SER A 22 -5.59 5.41 -13.89
C SER A 22 -6.34 6.69 -14.23
N GLN A 23 -7.13 7.19 -13.29
CA GLN A 23 -7.91 8.42 -13.47
C GLN A 23 -7.02 9.68 -13.47
N ASP A 24 -5.87 9.67 -12.78
CA ASP A 24 -4.93 10.79 -12.77
C ASP A 24 -3.49 10.33 -13.09
N LYS A 25 -3.03 10.65 -14.30
CA LYS A 25 -1.66 10.32 -14.73
C LYS A 25 -0.58 11.05 -13.95
N ASN A 26 -0.90 12.13 -13.24
CA ASN A 26 0.04 12.90 -12.41
C ASN A 26 0.09 12.39 -10.96
N PHE A 27 -0.68 11.37 -10.60
CA PHE A 27 -0.58 10.73 -9.29
C PHE A 27 0.33 9.50 -9.39
N TYR A 28 1.58 9.64 -8.93
CA TYR A 28 2.59 8.60 -8.98
C TYR A 28 2.56 7.79 -7.68
N ILE A 29 2.35 6.49 -7.79
CA ILE A 29 2.14 5.60 -6.65
C ILE A 29 3.30 4.61 -6.56
N PHE A 30 3.82 4.43 -5.35
CA PHE A 30 4.91 3.50 -5.07
C PHE A 30 4.46 2.46 -4.05
N LEU A 31 4.76 1.20 -4.34
CA LEU A 31 4.48 0.08 -3.44
C LEU A 31 5.69 -0.15 -2.55
N CYS A 32 5.52 -0.13 -1.24
CA CYS A 32 6.56 -0.35 -0.26
C CYS A 32 6.27 -1.66 0.49
N PHE A 33 7.24 -2.55 0.57
CA PHE A 33 7.13 -3.76 1.38
C PHE A 33 8.51 -4.29 1.79
N GLY A 34 8.51 -5.26 2.71
CA GLY A 34 9.71 -5.90 3.22
C GLY A 34 9.70 -6.00 4.74
N GLN A 35 10.87 -5.98 5.38
CA GLN A 35 11.03 -6.25 6.80
C GLN A 35 11.08 -4.99 7.68
N SER A 36 11.75 -5.06 8.84
CA SER A 36 11.75 -4.02 9.89
C SER A 36 12.23 -2.65 9.43
N ASN A 37 13.17 -2.59 8.47
CA ASN A 37 13.70 -1.32 7.99
C ASN A 37 12.71 -0.59 7.08
N MET A 38 11.93 -1.31 6.27
CA MET A 38 10.83 -0.70 5.51
C MET A 38 9.60 -0.41 6.38
N GLU A 39 9.33 -1.27 7.37
CA GLU A 39 8.27 -1.04 8.36
C GLU A 39 8.51 0.27 9.14
N GLY A 40 9.76 0.50 9.50
CA GLY A 40 10.20 1.69 10.22
C GLY A 40 10.18 1.49 11.72
N ASN A 41 11.35 1.61 12.34
CA ASN A 41 11.53 1.54 13.79
C ASN A 41 12.25 2.79 14.37
N ALA A 42 12.56 3.76 13.51
CA ALA A 42 13.19 5.00 13.95
C ALA A 42 12.15 5.88 14.68
N LYS A 43 12.58 6.54 15.76
CA LYS A 43 11.73 7.42 16.55
C LYS A 43 11.33 8.64 15.71
N ILE A 44 10.03 8.82 15.51
CA ILE A 44 9.44 10.01 14.88
C ILE A 44 9.77 11.23 15.74
N GLN A 45 10.29 12.27 15.10
CA GLN A 45 10.64 13.55 15.70
C GLN A 45 9.64 14.64 15.29
N PRO A 46 9.59 15.79 16.00
CA PRO A 46 8.68 16.87 15.64
C PRO A 46 8.80 17.33 14.18
N GLN A 47 10.02 17.45 13.64
CA GLN A 47 10.24 17.85 12.24
C GLN A 47 9.60 16.89 11.21
N ASP A 48 9.43 15.62 11.57
CA ASP A 48 8.83 14.61 10.69
C ASP A 48 7.32 14.81 10.58
N THR A 49 6.69 15.51 11.53
CA THR A 49 5.24 15.72 11.57
C THR A 49 4.83 17.09 11.05
N THR A 50 5.74 18.07 11.09
CA THR A 50 5.50 19.42 10.60
C THR A 50 5.65 19.51 9.08
N THR A 51 4.85 20.37 8.44
CA THR A 51 5.04 20.78 7.03
C THR A 51 5.00 19.66 5.98
N VAL A 52 4.28 18.56 6.24
CA VAL A 52 4.07 17.53 5.22
C VAL A 52 3.18 18.05 4.09
N ASP A 53 3.73 18.14 2.88
CA ASP A 53 3.02 18.61 1.70
C ASP A 53 1.77 17.74 1.44
N LYS A 54 0.63 18.38 1.17
CA LYS A 54 -0.64 17.70 0.86
C LYS A 54 -0.58 16.86 -0.41
N ARG A 55 0.39 17.08 -1.30
CA ARG A 55 0.66 16.25 -2.48
C ARG A 55 1.28 14.90 -2.12
N PHE A 56 1.87 14.76 -0.94
CA PHE A 56 2.38 13.48 -0.45
C PHE A 56 1.28 12.72 0.31
N LYS A 57 0.92 11.55 -0.22
CA LYS A 57 -0.21 10.74 0.24
C LYS A 57 0.21 9.35 0.66
N VAL A 58 -0.48 8.80 1.65
CA VAL A 58 -0.40 7.40 2.05
C VAL A 58 -1.77 6.75 1.92
N LEU A 59 -1.84 5.59 1.28
CA LEU A 59 -3.03 4.74 1.29
C LEU A 59 -2.95 3.86 2.53
N ALA A 60 -3.88 4.02 3.46
CA ALA A 60 -3.86 3.23 4.69
C ALA A 60 -4.08 1.75 4.36
N ALA A 61 -3.08 0.92 4.69
CA ALA A 61 -3.14 -0.52 4.46
C ALA A 61 -3.84 -1.27 5.59
N VAL A 62 -4.10 -0.64 6.73
CA VAL A 62 -4.84 -1.16 7.89
C VAL A 62 -5.72 -0.05 8.47
N ASP A 63 -6.69 -0.40 9.30
CA ASP A 63 -7.43 0.59 10.09
C ASP A 63 -6.56 1.09 11.24
N CYS A 64 -6.48 2.41 11.42
CA CYS A 64 -5.80 3.07 12.53
C CYS A 64 -6.72 4.10 13.18
N PRO A 65 -7.61 3.68 14.10
CA PRO A 65 -8.54 4.56 14.79
C PRO A 65 -7.84 5.74 15.49
N ASP A 66 -6.70 5.49 16.13
CA ASP A 66 -5.91 6.51 16.84
C ASP A 66 -5.38 7.62 15.93
N LEU A 67 -5.21 7.32 14.63
CA LEU A 67 -4.79 8.27 13.61
C LEU A 67 -5.96 8.76 12.73
N GLY A 68 -7.20 8.33 13.03
CA GLY A 68 -8.38 8.59 12.21
C GLY A 68 -8.30 8.02 10.79
N ARG A 69 -7.53 6.93 10.59
CA ARG A 69 -7.34 6.31 9.28
C ARG A 69 -8.14 5.03 9.14
N VAL A 70 -8.75 4.85 7.98
CA VAL A 70 -9.52 3.67 7.59
C VAL A 70 -8.83 3.02 6.40
N LYS A 71 -8.72 1.69 6.41
CA LYS A 71 -8.09 0.90 5.35
C LYS A 71 -8.70 1.26 3.99
N GLY A 72 -7.83 1.48 2.99
CA GLY A 72 -8.22 1.77 1.62
C GLY A 72 -8.51 3.25 1.34
N ASN A 73 -8.34 4.14 2.32
CA ASN A 73 -8.47 5.58 2.11
C ASN A 73 -7.10 6.29 2.05
N TRP A 74 -7.05 7.38 1.29
CA TRP A 74 -5.87 8.21 1.12
C TRP A 74 -5.80 9.33 2.17
N TYR A 75 -4.63 9.51 2.78
CA TYR A 75 -4.36 10.54 3.78
C TYR A 75 -3.09 11.30 3.41
N THR A 76 -2.89 12.50 3.96
CA THR A 76 -1.56 13.14 3.91
C THR A 76 -0.56 12.25 4.64
N ALA A 77 0.60 12.01 4.05
CA ALA A 77 1.62 11.07 4.53
C ALA A 77 2.43 11.62 5.72
N VAL A 78 1.74 11.90 6.81
CA VAL A 78 2.35 12.17 8.12
C VAL A 78 2.71 10.82 8.76
N PRO A 79 3.94 10.58 9.21
CA PRO A 79 4.29 9.31 9.84
C PRO A 79 3.45 9.04 11.11
N PRO A 80 3.23 7.76 11.47
CA PRO A 80 3.78 6.58 10.82
C PRO A 80 3.10 6.22 9.50
N LEU A 81 3.84 5.59 8.59
CA LEU A 81 3.40 5.30 7.23
C LEU A 81 3.10 3.81 6.94
N CYS A 82 3.55 2.88 7.80
CA CYS A 82 3.32 1.45 7.64
C CYS A 82 2.08 0.96 8.40
N ARG A 83 2.08 1.07 9.74
CA ARG A 83 0.94 0.75 10.61
C ARG A 83 0.83 1.77 11.75
N CYS A 84 -0.19 1.63 12.59
CA CYS A 84 -0.59 2.64 13.56
C CYS A 84 0.49 2.94 14.59
N ASN A 85 1.28 1.93 14.95
CA ASN A 85 2.25 1.99 16.05
C ASN A 85 3.71 1.75 15.56
N THR A 86 3.99 1.98 14.27
CA THR A 86 5.36 1.86 13.73
C THR A 86 6.11 3.18 13.85
N GLY A 87 7.41 3.15 13.56
CA GLY A 87 8.26 4.33 13.51
C GLY A 87 8.31 5.01 12.14
N LEU A 88 9.33 5.85 11.99
CA LEU A 88 9.72 6.48 10.74
C LEU A 88 10.32 5.44 9.77
N THR A 89 9.97 5.52 8.49
CA THR A 89 10.41 4.61 7.42
C THR A 89 11.16 5.37 6.32
N PRO A 90 12.06 4.73 5.54
CA PRO A 90 12.66 5.35 4.36
C PRO A 90 11.64 5.95 3.38
N ALA A 91 10.40 5.43 3.35
CA ALA A 91 9.34 5.94 2.50
C ALA A 91 8.96 7.41 2.80
N ASP A 92 9.13 7.86 4.06
CA ASP A 92 8.87 9.25 4.47
C ASP A 92 9.71 10.24 3.67
N TYR A 93 11.03 10.03 3.67
CA TYR A 93 11.96 10.94 3.02
C TYR A 93 12.10 10.69 1.53
N PHE A 94 11.87 9.46 1.07
CA PHE A 94 11.72 9.17 -0.36
C PHE A 94 10.60 10.04 -0.97
N GLY A 95 9.40 10.01 -0.39
CA GLY A 95 8.26 10.76 -0.90
C GLY A 95 8.46 12.28 -0.83
N ARG A 96 8.96 12.79 0.31
CA ARG A 96 9.29 14.22 0.47
C ARG A 96 10.31 14.70 -0.56
N THR A 97 11.34 13.90 -0.82
CA THR A 97 12.38 14.24 -1.80
C THR A 97 11.79 14.31 -3.21
N LEU A 98 10.94 13.36 -3.60
CA LEU A 98 10.24 13.42 -4.89
C LEU A 98 9.35 14.66 -5.01
N ILE A 99 8.60 14.97 -3.97
CA ILE A 99 7.72 16.15 -3.92
C ILE A 99 8.49 17.46 -4.10
N ALA A 100 9.66 17.58 -3.47
CA ALA A 100 10.51 18.77 -3.57
C ALA A 100 11.15 18.95 -4.95
N ASN A 101 11.29 17.88 -5.73
CA ASN A 101 12.05 17.88 -6.98
C ASN A 101 11.19 17.63 -8.24
N LEU A 102 9.88 17.39 -8.08
CA LEU A 102 8.95 17.16 -9.18
C LEU A 102 7.98 18.35 -9.35
N PRO A 103 7.49 18.60 -10.58
CA PRO A 103 6.55 19.69 -10.84
C PRO A 103 5.32 19.67 -9.91
N ASP A 104 4.79 20.83 -9.56
CA ASP A 104 3.70 21.00 -8.58
C ASP A 104 2.44 20.20 -8.89
N LYS A 105 2.18 19.91 -10.17
CA LYS A 105 1.05 19.06 -10.59
C LYS A 105 1.18 17.60 -10.17
N ILE A 106 2.38 17.13 -9.84
CA ILE A 106 2.63 15.74 -9.47
C ILE A 106 2.31 15.51 -8.00
N LYS A 107 1.50 14.47 -7.75
CA LYS A 107 1.24 13.92 -6.41
C LYS A 107 2.02 12.64 -6.25
N ILE A 108 2.51 12.38 -5.04
CA ILE A 108 3.21 11.15 -4.69
C ILE A 108 2.36 10.36 -3.70
N GLY A 109 2.11 9.10 -4.00
CA GLY A 109 1.37 8.17 -3.18
C GLY A 109 2.27 7.01 -2.77
N ILE A 110 2.17 6.58 -1.53
CA ILE A 110 2.81 5.34 -1.06
C ILE A 110 1.78 4.39 -0.47
N ILE A 111 2.07 3.10 -0.58
CA ILE A 111 1.35 2.01 0.07
C ILE A 111 2.42 1.20 0.78
N ASN A 112 2.38 1.08 2.11
CA ASN A 112 3.39 0.33 2.85
C ASN A 112 2.77 -0.88 3.54
N VAL A 113 3.23 -2.07 3.16
CA VAL A 113 2.87 -3.36 3.76
C VAL A 113 4.16 -4.10 4.09
N SER A 114 4.72 -3.86 5.26
CA SER A 114 5.96 -4.48 5.74
C SER A 114 5.74 -5.22 7.04
N VAL A 115 6.57 -6.21 7.33
CA VAL A 115 6.48 -7.00 8.57
C VAL A 115 7.87 -7.18 9.16
N GLY A 116 8.12 -6.63 10.34
CA GLY A 116 9.39 -6.77 11.05
C GLY A 116 9.88 -8.23 11.13
N GLY A 117 11.16 -8.46 10.84
CA GLY A 117 11.82 -9.76 10.95
C GLY A 117 11.27 -10.89 10.08
N CYS A 118 10.38 -10.61 9.12
CA CYS A 118 9.90 -11.62 8.20
C CYS A 118 10.97 -12.02 7.18
N LYS A 119 10.86 -13.23 6.65
CA LYS A 119 11.55 -13.63 5.43
C LYS A 119 10.68 -13.32 4.19
N ILE A 120 11.28 -13.43 3.00
CA ILE A 120 10.62 -13.09 1.74
C ILE A 120 9.42 -14.00 1.42
N GLU A 121 9.43 -15.23 1.94
CA GLU A 121 8.36 -16.24 1.82
C GLU A 121 7.00 -15.72 2.32
N LEU A 122 6.99 -14.76 3.26
CA LEU A 122 5.75 -14.11 3.69
C LEU A 122 5.06 -13.31 2.56
N PHE A 123 5.84 -12.91 1.55
CA PHE A 123 5.38 -12.17 0.39
C PHE A 123 5.26 -13.05 -0.87
N GLU A 124 5.42 -14.36 -0.75
CA GLU A 124 5.22 -15.31 -1.85
C GLU A 124 3.78 -15.83 -1.88
N GLN A 125 3.17 -15.88 -3.06
CA GLN A 125 1.76 -16.24 -3.22
C GLN A 125 1.44 -17.65 -2.72
N ASP A 126 2.37 -18.60 -2.88
CA ASP A 126 2.12 -20.03 -2.67
C ASP A 126 2.64 -20.56 -1.32
N SER A 127 3.57 -19.84 -0.68
CA SER A 127 4.28 -20.31 0.52
C SER A 127 3.98 -19.51 1.79
N TYR A 128 3.29 -18.35 1.69
CA TYR A 128 3.08 -17.46 2.83
C TYR A 128 2.37 -18.12 4.01
N GLN A 129 1.37 -19.00 3.79
CA GLN A 129 0.67 -19.66 4.91
C GLN A 129 1.61 -20.60 5.68
N THR A 130 2.41 -21.38 4.95
CA THR A 130 3.38 -22.32 5.55
C THR A 130 4.41 -21.56 6.37
N TYR A 131 4.94 -20.45 5.83
CA TYR A 131 5.86 -19.60 6.58
C TYR A 131 5.19 -18.95 7.79
N ALA A 132 4.01 -18.35 7.62
CA ALA A 132 3.26 -17.68 8.69
C ALA A 132 2.93 -18.64 9.85
N ALA A 133 2.74 -19.94 9.59
CA ALA A 133 2.53 -20.95 10.63
C ALA A 133 3.77 -21.20 11.51
N THR A 134 4.97 -20.87 11.03
CA THR A 134 6.23 -20.95 11.78
C THR A 134 6.62 -19.64 12.48
N ALA A 135 5.84 -18.59 12.27
CA ALA A 135 6.18 -17.24 12.74
C ALA A 135 6.12 -17.15 14.27
N PRO A 136 7.06 -16.43 14.90
CA PRO A 136 7.01 -16.18 16.33
C PRO A 136 5.79 -15.33 16.70
N SER A 137 5.32 -15.44 17.94
CA SER A 137 4.08 -14.83 18.43
C SER A 137 3.98 -13.32 18.16
N TRP A 138 5.09 -12.60 18.29
CA TRP A 138 5.16 -11.16 18.03
C TRP A 138 4.94 -10.81 16.55
N MET A 139 5.35 -11.68 15.61
CA MET A 139 5.15 -11.49 14.17
C MET A 139 3.74 -11.85 13.74
N VAL A 140 3.16 -12.89 14.36
CA VAL A 140 1.78 -13.34 14.08
C VAL A 140 0.78 -12.21 14.28
N GLY A 141 0.98 -11.34 15.28
CA GLY A 141 0.16 -10.14 15.47
C GLY A 141 0.18 -9.21 14.26
N MET A 142 1.38 -8.86 13.78
CA MET A 142 1.57 -7.98 12.62
C MET A 142 0.96 -8.58 11.34
N ILE A 143 1.15 -9.88 11.13
CA ILE A 143 0.59 -10.62 10.00
C ILE A 143 -0.95 -10.57 10.02
N LYS A 144 -1.57 -10.69 11.21
CA LYS A 144 -3.03 -10.65 11.38
C LYS A 144 -3.62 -9.28 11.07
N GLU A 145 -2.93 -8.17 11.31
CA GLU A 145 -3.39 -6.83 10.91
C GLU A 145 -3.63 -6.73 9.39
N TYR A 146 -2.83 -7.47 8.63
CA TYR A 146 -2.99 -7.62 7.18
C TYR A 146 -3.95 -8.74 6.76
N GLY A 147 -4.69 -9.32 7.70
CA GLY A 147 -5.65 -10.40 7.43
C GLY A 147 -5.00 -11.77 7.23
N GLY A 148 -3.78 -11.97 7.73
CA GLY A 148 -3.04 -13.22 7.57
C GLY A 148 -2.22 -13.32 6.29
N ASN A 149 -2.37 -12.37 5.36
CA ASN A 149 -1.73 -12.40 4.05
C ASN A 149 -1.17 -11.02 3.66
N PRO A 150 0.06 -10.68 4.07
CA PRO A 150 0.70 -9.41 3.73
C PRO A 150 0.85 -9.20 2.21
N TYR A 151 1.24 -10.22 1.45
CA TYR A 151 1.25 -10.16 -0.03
C TYR A 151 -0.13 -9.78 -0.59
N GLY A 152 -1.16 -10.48 -0.14
CA GLY A 152 -2.54 -10.26 -0.54
C GLY A 152 -3.01 -8.84 -0.23
N ARG A 153 -2.66 -8.30 0.95
CA ARG A 153 -2.96 -6.91 1.30
C ARG A 153 -2.25 -5.92 0.39
N LEU A 154 -0.98 -6.13 0.07
CA LEU A 154 -0.24 -5.26 -0.85
C LEU A 154 -0.90 -5.22 -2.24
N VAL A 155 -1.28 -6.40 -2.77
CA VAL A 155 -1.96 -6.52 -4.06
C VAL A 155 -3.36 -5.90 -4.03
N GLU A 156 -4.12 -6.10 -2.95
CA GLU A 156 -5.44 -5.48 -2.72
C GLU A 156 -5.34 -3.95 -2.81
N MET A 157 -4.42 -3.36 -2.05
CA MET A 157 -4.20 -1.92 -2.01
C MET A 157 -3.65 -1.38 -3.34
N ALA A 158 -2.76 -2.12 -4.01
CA ALA A 158 -2.25 -1.74 -5.34
C ALA A 158 -3.37 -1.70 -6.39
N LYS A 159 -4.26 -2.69 -6.41
CA LYS A 159 -5.42 -2.72 -7.32
C LYS A 159 -6.37 -1.56 -7.04
N LEU A 160 -6.60 -1.22 -5.77
CA LEU A 160 -7.39 -0.06 -5.39
C LEU A 160 -6.74 1.25 -5.85
N ALA A 161 -5.44 1.41 -5.59
CA ALA A 161 -4.67 2.59 -5.96
C ALA A 161 -4.62 2.86 -7.47
N LYS A 162 -4.62 1.81 -8.32
CA LYS A 162 -4.68 1.97 -9.78
C LYS A 162 -5.93 2.69 -10.28
N LYS A 163 -6.99 2.80 -9.46
CA LYS A 163 -8.16 3.62 -9.77
C LYS A 163 -7.87 5.12 -9.66
N TYR A 164 -6.83 5.52 -8.94
CA TYR A 164 -6.51 6.92 -8.65
C TYR A 164 -5.27 7.40 -9.39
N GLY A 165 -4.27 6.55 -9.58
CA GLY A 165 -2.98 6.94 -10.14
C GLY A 165 -2.23 5.80 -10.82
N VAL A 166 -0.98 6.09 -11.19
CA VAL A 166 -0.09 5.17 -11.90
C VAL A 166 0.92 4.60 -10.92
N ILE A 167 1.00 3.28 -10.81
CA ILE A 167 2.09 2.62 -10.09
C ILE A 167 3.39 2.86 -10.86
N LYS A 168 4.34 3.57 -10.25
CA LYS A 168 5.61 3.97 -10.85
C LYS A 168 6.79 3.12 -10.40
N GLY A 169 6.66 2.40 -9.30
CA GLY A 169 7.75 1.57 -8.81
C GLY A 169 7.42 0.86 -7.50
N VAL A 170 8.43 0.12 -7.04
CA VAL A 170 8.39 -0.70 -5.84
C VAL A 170 9.62 -0.36 -5.00
N LEU A 171 9.45 -0.14 -3.70
CA LEU A 171 10.51 -0.03 -2.70
C LEU A 171 10.47 -1.30 -1.87
N LEU A 172 11.50 -2.13 -2.02
CA LEU A 172 11.65 -3.38 -1.26
C LEU A 172 12.85 -3.24 -0.34
N HIS A 173 12.64 -3.44 0.97
CA HIS A 173 13.72 -3.49 1.94
C HIS A 173 13.43 -4.43 3.11
#